data_AF-A0A7C3LLQ9-F1
#
_entry.id   AF-A0A7C3LLQ9-F1
#
_cell.length_a   1.000
_cell.length_b   1.000
_cell.length_c   1.000
_cell.angle_alpha   90.00
_cell.angle_beta   90.00
_cell.angle_gamma   90.00
#
_symmetry.space_group_name_H-M   'P 1'
#
loop_
_entity.id
_entity.type
_entity.pdbx_description
1 polymer ?
#
loop_
_entity_poly.entity_id
_entity_poly.type
_entity_poly.pdbx_seq_one_letter_code
_entity_poly.pdbx_strand_id
1 'polypeptide(L)'
;GLGQLVTGGLSDRIGRKPLITSGMLLQAGAIGLIAATTRFSTWIVGALLLGAGTAMVYPTLLAAIGDVAHPAWRARSVGIYRLWRDGGFALGALLAGFLADTFDVRVAIWSVAAITAASGIIVLLRMYETHPAGAPPPADSELVAVDLES
;
A
#
# COMPACT_ATOMS: atom_id res chain seq x y z
N GLY A 1 -13.99 5.34 -5.07
CA GLY A 1 -15.36 4.86 -5.31
C GLY A 1 -15.43 3.36 -5.16
N LEU A 2 -15.23 2.60 -6.25
CA LEU A 2 -15.42 1.14 -6.25
C LEU A 2 -14.33 0.34 -5.53
N GLY A 3 -13.06 0.77 -5.61
CA GLY A 3 -11.95 0.09 -4.92
C GLY A 3 -12.09 0.09 -3.39
N GLN A 4 -12.63 1.17 -2.81
CA GLN A 4 -12.80 1.31 -1.35
C GLN A 4 -13.78 0.28 -0.75
N LEU A 5 -14.78 -0.17 -1.51
CA LEU A 5 -15.75 -1.18 -1.05
C LEU A 5 -15.16 -2.59 -1.05
N VAL A 6 -14.28 -2.92 -2.01
CA VAL A 6 -13.65 -4.24 -2.11
C VAL A 6 -12.43 -4.35 -1.21
N THR A 7 -11.59 -3.32 -1.16
CA THR A 7 -10.34 -3.36 -0.38
C THR A 7 -10.57 -3.06 1.10
N GLY A 8 -11.62 -2.32 1.46
CA GLY A 8 -11.99 -2.05 2.86
C GLY A 8 -12.35 -3.34 3.60
N GLY A 9 -13.37 -4.05 3.13
CA GLY A 9 -13.81 -5.32 3.75
C GLY A 9 -12.79 -6.45 3.67
N LEU A 10 -11.91 -6.44 2.65
CA LEU A 10 -10.82 -7.40 2.55
C LEU A 10 -9.67 -7.08 3.51
N SER A 11 -9.36 -5.79 3.71
CA SER A 11 -8.36 -5.37 4.72
C SER A 11 -8.81 -5.65 6.14
N ASP A 12 -10.10 -5.61 6.40
CA ASP A 12 -10.64 -5.86 7.73
C ASP A 12 -10.68 -7.36 8.08
N ARG A 13 -10.56 -8.25 7.09
CA ARG A 13 -10.53 -9.71 7.27
C ARG A 13 -9.14 -10.33 7.18
N ILE A 14 -8.27 -9.81 6.31
CA ILE A 14 -6.95 -10.40 6.03
C ILE A 14 -5.86 -9.79 6.92
N GLY A 15 -6.08 -8.59 7.47
CA GLY A 15 -5.05 -7.83 8.18
C GLY A 15 -4.25 -6.93 7.23
N ARG A 16 -3.57 -5.94 7.80
CA ARG A 16 -2.91 -4.87 7.06
C ARG A 16 -1.57 -5.30 6.49
N LYS A 17 -0.77 -6.03 7.27
CA LYS A 17 0.57 -6.49 6.86
C LYS A 17 0.55 -7.38 5.61
N PRO A 18 -0.27 -8.45 5.52
CA PRO A 18 -0.28 -9.34 4.36
C PRO A 18 -0.76 -8.64 3.08
N LEU A 19 -1.71 -7.69 3.17
CA LEU A 19 -2.16 -6.92 2.00
C LEU A 19 -1.10 -5.96 1.49
N ILE A 20 -0.40 -5.24 2.36
CA ILE A 20 0.69 -4.35 1.95
C ILE A 20 1.81 -5.18 1.32
N THR A 21 2.21 -6.27 1.97
CA THR A 21 3.28 -7.14 1.46
C THR A 21 2.94 -7.72 0.08
N SER A 22 1.78 -8.39 -0.03
CA SER A 22 1.37 -9.02 -1.29
C SER A 22 1.14 -7.99 -2.39
N GLY A 23 0.59 -6.82 -2.07
CA GLY A 23 0.40 -5.73 -3.01
C GLY A 23 1.72 -5.14 -3.52
N MET A 24 2.74 -5.00 -2.68
CA MET A 24 4.07 -4.54 -3.12
C MET A 24 4.77 -5.57 -3.99
N LEU A 25 4.70 -6.85 -3.64
CA LEU A 25 5.27 -7.92 -4.46
C LEU A 25 4.54 -8.06 -5.82
N LEU A 26 3.22 -7.88 -5.84
CA LEU A 26 2.45 -7.85 -7.08
C LEU A 26 2.85 -6.68 -7.97
N GLN A 27 3.02 -5.48 -7.40
CA GLN A 27 3.50 -4.32 -8.16
C GLN A 27 4.90 -4.58 -8.73
N ALA A 28 5.83 -5.13 -7.93
CA ALA A 28 7.16 -5.45 -8.41
C ALA A 28 7.14 -6.45 -9.58
N GLY A 29 6.35 -7.52 -9.47
CA GLY A 29 6.15 -8.48 -10.55
C GLY A 29 5.53 -7.85 -11.80
N ALA A 30 4.54 -6.97 -11.62
CA ALA A 30 3.89 -6.24 -12.71
C ALA A 30 4.86 -5.29 -13.44
N ILE A 31 5.69 -4.56 -12.70
CA ILE A 31 6.71 -3.68 -13.27
C ILE A 31 7.78 -4.50 -14.01
N GLY A 32 8.21 -5.63 -13.44
CA GLY A 32 9.11 -6.57 -14.13
C GLY A 32 8.52 -7.13 -15.42
N LEU A 33 7.22 -7.46 -15.43
CA LEU A 33 6.52 -7.91 -16.63
C LEU A 33 6.47 -6.82 -17.71
N ILE A 34 6.20 -5.57 -17.31
CA ILE A 34 6.23 -4.40 -18.19
C ILE A 34 7.65 -4.20 -18.77
N ALA A 35 8.69 -4.36 -17.96
CA ALA A 35 10.09 -4.22 -18.39
C ALA A 35 10.54 -5.30 -19.38
N ALA A 36 10.03 -6.53 -19.22
CA ALA A 36 10.41 -7.69 -20.01
C ALA A 36 9.68 -7.78 -21.35
N THR A 37 8.47 -7.22 -21.45
CA THR A 37 7.65 -7.36 -22.66
C THR A 37 7.91 -6.28 -23.71
N THR A 38 7.68 -6.62 -24.97
CA THR A 38 7.53 -5.67 -26.09
C THR A 38 6.13 -5.74 -26.71
N ARG A 39 5.29 -6.67 -26.25
CA ARG A 39 3.93 -6.87 -26.75
C ARG A 39 2.93 -6.02 -25.95
N PHE A 40 2.10 -5.27 -26.68
CA PHE A 40 1.08 -4.41 -26.09
C PHE A 40 0.07 -5.18 -25.22
N SER A 41 -0.34 -6.39 -25.61
CA SER A 41 -1.28 -7.21 -24.84
C SER A 41 -0.72 -7.58 -23.46
N THR A 42 0.53 -8.04 -23.40
CA THR A 42 1.23 -8.34 -22.14
C THR A 42 1.48 -7.08 -21.31
N TRP A 43 1.73 -5.94 -21.97
CA TRP A 43 1.88 -4.65 -21.30
C TRP A 43 0.59 -4.23 -20.60
N ILE A 44 -0.58 -4.39 -21.23
CA ILE A 44 -1.89 -4.13 -20.60
C ILE A 44 -2.07 -5.00 -19.35
N VAL A 45 -1.74 -6.29 -19.44
CA VAL A 45 -1.82 -7.20 -18.29
C VAL A 45 -0.94 -6.68 -17.15
N GLY A 46 0.29 -6.28 -17.44
CA GLY A 46 1.18 -5.66 -16.46
C GLY A 46 0.59 -4.39 -15.85
N ALA A 47 0.01 -3.50 -16.65
CA ALA A 47 -0.61 -2.26 -16.16
C ALA A 47 -1.82 -2.54 -15.23
N LEU A 48 -2.64 -3.54 -15.55
CA LEU A 48 -3.77 -3.96 -14.72
C LEU A 48 -3.28 -4.56 -13.38
N LEU A 49 -2.26 -5.41 -13.41
CA LEU A 49 -1.66 -5.99 -12.20
C LEU A 49 -1.01 -4.92 -11.31
N LEU A 50 -0.34 -3.93 -11.92
CA LEU A 50 0.22 -2.78 -11.22
C LEU A 50 -0.88 -1.96 -10.53
N GLY A 51 -1.99 -1.71 -11.24
CA GLY A 51 -3.16 -1.03 -10.69
C GLY A 51 -3.79 -1.80 -9.52
N ALA A 52 -3.97 -3.12 -9.65
CA ALA A 52 -4.47 -3.98 -8.58
C ALA A 52 -3.55 -3.96 -7.35
N GLY A 53 -2.24 -4.07 -7.57
CA GLY A 53 -1.20 -3.97 -6.55
C GLY A 53 -1.28 -2.64 -5.78
N THR A 54 -1.41 -1.53 -6.52
CA THR A 54 -1.54 -0.18 -5.96
C THR A 54 -2.81 -0.04 -5.14
N ALA A 55 -3.93 -0.59 -5.63
CA ALA A 55 -5.22 -0.56 -4.96
C ALA A 55 -5.22 -1.34 -3.63
N MET A 56 -4.37 -2.35 -3.48
CA MET A 56 -4.16 -3.03 -2.19
C MET A 56 -3.30 -2.20 -1.24
N VAL A 57 -2.20 -1.61 -1.73
CA VAL A 57 -1.23 -0.94 -0.85
C VAL A 57 -1.74 0.40 -0.32
N TYR A 58 -2.25 1.28 -1.19
CA TYR A 58 -2.58 2.66 -0.82
C TYR A 58 -3.61 2.79 0.32
N PRO A 59 -4.81 2.17 0.23
CA PRO A 59 -5.81 2.31 1.28
C PRO A 59 -5.38 1.59 2.57
N THR A 60 -4.76 0.42 2.46
CA THR A 60 -4.32 -0.35 3.64
C THR A 60 -3.18 0.34 4.38
N LEU A 61 -2.25 0.99 3.67
CA LEU A 61 -1.17 1.77 4.29
C LEU A 61 -1.71 3.00 5.03
N LEU A 62 -2.65 3.74 4.41
CA LEU A 62 -3.29 4.88 5.06
C LEU A 62 -4.06 4.45 6.32
N ALA A 63 -4.72 3.30 6.27
CA ALA A 63 -5.42 2.75 7.41
C ALA A 63 -4.44 2.28 8.51
N ALA A 64 -3.31 1.65 8.16
CA ALA A 64 -2.26 1.27 9.11
C ALA A 64 -1.68 2.48 9.86
N ILE A 65 -1.42 3.59 9.16
CA ILE A 65 -0.99 4.85 9.79
C ILE A 65 -2.07 5.36 10.74
N GLY A 66 -3.34 5.24 10.34
CA GLY A 66 -4.48 5.63 11.16
C GLY A 66 -4.65 4.80 12.44
N ASP A 67 -4.34 3.51 12.40
CA ASP A 67 -4.45 2.62 13.55
C ASP A 67 -3.37 2.89 14.61
N VAL A 68 -2.17 3.29 14.16
CA VAL A 68 -1.00 3.49 15.05
C VAL A 68 -0.87 4.94 15.53
N ALA A 69 -1.42 5.91 14.79
CA ALA A 69 -1.29 7.32 15.13
C ALA A 69 -2.24 7.74 16.26
N HIS A 70 -1.67 8.17 17.39
CA HIS A 70 -2.43 8.74 18.51
C HIS A 70 -3.28 9.95 18.04
N PRO A 71 -4.57 10.05 18.46
CA PRO A 71 -5.48 11.14 18.05
C PRO A 71 -4.87 12.55 18.10
N ALA A 72 -4.14 12.87 19.17
CA ALA A 72 -3.51 14.16 19.36
C ALA A 72 -2.50 14.56 18.26
N TRP A 73 -1.77 13.60 17.68
CA TRP A 73 -0.71 13.86 16.69
C TRP A 73 -0.95 13.18 15.33
N ARG A 74 -2.19 12.77 15.08
CA ARG A 74 -2.60 12.12 13.82
C ARG A 74 -2.31 12.99 12.59
N ALA A 75 -2.62 14.30 12.67
CA ALA A 75 -2.35 15.25 11.60
C ALA A 75 -0.84 15.36 11.29
N ARG A 76 0.01 15.41 12.33
CA ARG A 76 1.47 15.43 12.18
C ARG A 76 2.00 14.16 11.52
N SER A 77 1.47 13.00 11.94
CA SER A 77 1.86 11.69 11.40
C SER A 77 1.55 11.58 9.89
N VAL A 78 0.35 12.03 9.49
CA VAL A 78 -0.03 12.10 8.07
C VAL A 78 0.83 13.12 7.30
N GLY A 79 1.19 14.24 7.92
CA GLY A 79 2.10 15.23 7.33
C GLY A 79 3.49 14.65 7.04
N ILE A 80 4.07 13.93 8.00
CA ILE A 80 5.36 13.23 7.83
C ILE A 80 5.27 12.19 6.72
N TYR A 81 4.19 11.39 6.69
CA TYR A 81 3.96 10.43 5.62
C TYR A 81 3.93 11.11 4.24
N ARG A 82 3.20 12.23 4.11
CA ARG A 82 3.14 12.98 2.84
C ARG A 82 4.50 13.50 2.43
N LEU A 83 5.28 14.05 3.37
CA LEU A 83 6.64 14.52 3.10
C LEU A 83 7.52 13.39 2.53
N TRP A 84 7.52 12.23 3.17
CA TRP A 84 8.30 11.07 2.70
C TRP A 84 7.82 10.56 1.35
N ARG A 85 6.50 10.51 1.13
CA ARG A 85 5.92 10.07 -0.14
C ARG A 85 6.30 11.02 -1.27
N ASP A 86 6.12 12.32 -1.07
CA ASP A 86 6.36 13.33 -2.09
C ASP A 86 7.87 13.48 -2.36
N GLY A 87 8.70 13.35 -1.31
CA GLY A 87 10.16 13.23 -1.44
C GLY A 87 10.59 11.98 -2.22
N GLY A 88 9.92 10.86 -1.98
CA GLY A 88 10.13 9.62 -2.74
C GLY A 88 9.82 9.77 -4.23
N PHE A 89 8.78 10.53 -4.61
CA PHE A 89 8.51 10.82 -6.01
C PHE A 89 9.62 11.64 -6.67
N ALA A 90 10.10 12.68 -6.01
CA ALA A 90 11.19 13.51 -6.53
C ALA A 90 12.48 12.70 -6.69
N LEU A 91 12.89 11.98 -5.64
CA LEU A 91 14.10 11.15 -5.66
C LEU A 91 13.99 10.01 -6.66
N GLY A 92 12.82 9.36 -6.74
CA GLY A 92 12.55 8.28 -7.68
C GLY A 92 12.63 8.76 -9.13
N ALA A 93 12.05 9.91 -9.46
CA ALA A 93 12.12 10.49 -10.80
C ALA A 93 13.57 10.85 -11.20
N LEU A 94 14.33 11.46 -10.28
CA LEU A 94 15.74 11.79 -10.52
C LEU A 94 16.58 10.53 -10.74
N LEU A 95 16.43 9.52 -9.89
CA LEU A 95 17.15 8.25 -10.01
C LEU A 95 16.78 7.51 -11.30
N ALA A 96 15.48 7.43 -11.62
CA ALA A 96 15.01 6.77 -12.83
C ALA A 96 15.51 7.47 -14.10
N GLY A 97 15.48 8.81 -14.13
CA GLY A 97 16.04 9.60 -15.23
C GLY A 97 17.54 9.37 -15.39
N PHE A 98 18.30 9.48 -14.30
CA PHE A 98 19.75 9.24 -14.32
C PHE A 98 20.11 7.84 -14.84
N LEU A 99 19.39 6.80 -14.39
CA LEU A 99 19.61 5.42 -14.84
C LEU A 99 19.22 5.23 -16.31
N ALA A 100 18.15 5.89 -16.77
CA ALA A 100 17.71 5.83 -18.15
C ALA A 100 18.72 6.50 -19.09
N ASP A 101 19.28 7.64 -18.68
CA ASP A 101 20.25 8.41 -19.47
C ASP A 101 21.63 7.73 -19.51
N THR A 102 22.04 7.10 -18.41
CA THR A 102 23.38 6.50 -18.28
C THR A 102 23.46 5.08 -18.85
N PHE A 103 22.39 4.30 -18.71
CA PHE A 103 22.38 2.89 -19.10
C PHE A 103 21.35 2.60 -20.20
N ASP A 104 20.07 2.54 -19.81
CA ASP A 104 18.92 2.35 -20.70
C ASP A 104 17.63 2.45 -19.87
N VAL A 105 16.51 2.77 -20.52
CA VAL A 105 15.20 2.83 -19.89
C VAL A 105 14.81 1.51 -19.20
N ARG A 106 15.22 0.36 -19.73
CA ARG A 106 14.93 -0.94 -19.09
C ARG A 106 15.63 -1.08 -17.74
N VAL A 107 16.86 -0.57 -17.60
CA VAL A 107 17.60 -0.60 -16.33
C VAL A 107 16.89 0.25 -15.29
N ALA A 108 16.39 1.42 -15.68
CA ALA A 108 15.58 2.26 -14.81
C ALA A 108 14.31 1.52 -14.33
N ILE A 109 13.54 0.91 -15.24
CA ILE A 109 12.31 0.19 -14.89
C ILE A 109 12.60 -1.02 -13.99
N TRP A 110 13.62 -1.82 -14.29
CA TRP A 110 14.04 -2.96 -13.45
C TRP A 110 14.50 -2.51 -12.06
N SER A 111 15.14 -1.35 -11.96
CA SER A 111 15.54 -0.78 -10.67
C SER A 111 14.32 -0.40 -9.83
N VAL A 112 13.27 0.18 -10.45
CA VAL A 112 12.00 0.45 -9.77
C VAL A 112 11.33 -0.85 -9.30
N ALA A 113 11.34 -1.90 -10.12
CA ALA A 113 10.82 -3.22 -9.74
C ALA A 113 11.59 -3.79 -8.52
N ALA A 114 12.92 -3.72 -8.54
CA ALA A 114 13.79 -4.21 -7.48
C ALA A 114 13.57 -3.45 -6.16
N ILE A 115 13.52 -2.11 -6.21
CA ILE A 115 13.25 -1.27 -5.02
C ILE A 115 11.87 -1.58 -4.44
N THR A 116 10.86 -1.78 -5.31
CA THR A 116 9.50 -2.14 -4.89
C THR A 116 9.46 -3.52 -4.22
N ALA A 117 10.15 -4.51 -4.80
CA ALA A 117 10.27 -5.85 -4.22
C ALA A 117 11.00 -5.83 -2.86
N ALA A 118 12.14 -5.14 -2.79
CA ALA A 118 12.91 -4.97 -1.56
C ALA A 118 12.06 -4.32 -0.47
N SER A 119 11.27 -3.30 -0.81
CA SER A 119 10.37 -2.63 0.12
C SER A 119 9.26 -3.59 0.61
N GLY A 120 8.69 -4.42 -0.27
CA GLY A 120 7.74 -5.47 0.13
C GLY A 120 8.35 -6.50 1.08
N ILE A 121 9.59 -6.92 0.84
CA ILE A 121 10.33 -7.83 1.73
C ILE A 121 10.62 -7.17 3.08
N ILE A 122 11.02 -5.89 3.09
CA ILE A 122 11.24 -5.15 4.34
C ILE A 122 9.95 -5.09 5.15
N VAL A 123 8.81 -4.80 4.51
CA VAL A 123 7.50 -4.82 5.18
C VAL A 123 7.19 -6.20 5.75
N LEU A 124 7.39 -7.26 4.96
CA LEU A 124 7.18 -8.65 5.43
C LEU A 124 7.98 -8.96 6.70
N LEU A 125 9.24 -8.52 6.76
CA LEU A 125 10.15 -8.83 7.86
C LEU A 125 10.00 -7.89 9.06
N ARG A 126 9.67 -6.60 8.84
CA ARG A 126 9.72 -5.56 9.88
C ARG A 126 8.36 -5.06 10.35
N MET A 127 7.31 -5.14 9.52
CA MET A 127 6.00 -4.63 9.89
C MET A 127 5.30 -5.64 10.82
N TYR A 128 4.69 -5.13 11.89
CA TYR A 128 3.78 -5.89 12.74
C TYR A 128 2.34 -5.71 12.24
N GLU A 129 1.46 -6.67 12.55
CA GLU A 129 0.05 -6.53 12.23
C GLU A 129 -0.56 -5.41 13.07
N THR A 130 -1.20 -4.44 12.43
CA THR A 130 -1.78 -3.26 13.09
C THR A 130 -3.29 -3.35 13.20
N HIS A 131 -3.91 -4.35 12.57
CA HIS A 131 -5.36 -4.54 12.64
C HIS A 131 -5.80 -4.77 14.10
N PRO A 132 -6.81 -4.05 14.62
CA PRO A 132 -7.35 -4.30 15.95
C PRO A 132 -8.00 -5.69 15.95
N ALA A 133 -7.37 -6.66 16.60
CA ALA A 133 -8.01 -7.95 16.88
C ALA A 133 -9.05 -7.73 17.98
N GLY A 134 -10.33 -7.61 17.61
CA GLY A 134 -11.47 -7.72 18.52
C GLY A 134 -11.48 -6.74 19.70
N ALA A 135 -11.65 -5.44 19.44
CA ALA A 135 -12.18 -4.57 20.49
C ALA A 135 -13.64 -4.99 20.76
N PRO A 136 -14.04 -5.29 22.01
CA PRO A 136 -15.44 -5.45 22.36
C PRO A 136 -16.21 -4.21 21.89
N PRO A 137 -17.49 -4.35 21.47
CA PRO A 137 -18.31 -3.18 21.20
C PRO A 137 -18.25 -2.23 22.41
N PRO A 138 -18.24 -0.90 22.19
CA PRO A 138 -18.22 0.05 23.29
C PRO A 138 -19.37 -0.27 24.25
N ALA A 139 -19.07 -0.32 25.55
CA ALA A 139 -19.99 -0.70 26.63
C ALA A 139 -21.32 0.11 26.58
N ASP A 140 -21.28 1.29 25.96
CA ASP A 140 -22.42 2.18 25.76
C ASP A 140 -23.50 1.60 24.83
N SER A 141 -23.18 0.58 24.03
CA SER A 141 -24.16 -0.11 23.18
C SER A 141 -25.07 -1.08 23.93
N GLU A 142 -24.65 -1.60 25.10
CA GLU A 142 -25.52 -2.36 25.99
C GLU A 142 -26.44 -1.42 26.79
N LEU A 143 -25.95 -0.24 27.18
CA LEU A 143 -26.79 0.77 27.86
C LEU A 143 -27.91 1.28 26.95
N VAL A 144 -27.65 1.53 25.66
CA VAL A 144 -28.70 1.94 24.71
C VAL A 144 -29.66 0.79 24.38
N ALA A 145 -29.21 -0.47 24.38
CA ALA A 145 -30.11 -1.60 24.18
C ALA A 145 -31.07 -1.80 25.37
N VAL A 146 -30.57 -1.65 26.60
CA VAL A 146 -31.39 -1.76 27.82
C VAL A 146 -32.38 -0.61 27.96
N ASP A 147 -32.02 0.62 27.56
CA ASP A 147 -32.90 1.81 27.61
C ASP A 147 -34.04 1.78 26.57
N LEU A 148 -33.94 0.92 25.54
CA LEU A 148 -34.97 0.72 24.52
C LEU A 148 -35.91 -0.45 24.84
N GLU A 149 -35.56 -1.28 25.83
CA GLU A 149 -36.36 -2.42 26.29
C GLU A 149 -37.13 -2.15 27.60
N SER A 150 -37.00 -0.95 28.19
CA SER A 150 -37.75 -0.46 29.38
C SER A 150 -38.80 0.59 29.03
#